data_AF-A0A0P7YKL0-F1
#
_entry.id   AF-A0A0P7YKL0-F1
#
_cell.length_a   1.000
_cell.length_b   1.000
_cell.length_c   1.000
_cell.angle_alpha   90.00
_cell.angle_beta   90.00
_cell.angle_gamma   90.00
#
_symmetry.space_group_name_H-M   'P 1'
#
loop_
_entity.id
_entity.type
_entity.pdbx_description
1 polymer ?
#
loop_
_entity_poly.entity_id
_entity_poly.type
_entity_poly.pdbx_seq_one_letter_code
_entity_poly.pdbx_strand_id
1 'polypeptide(L)' 'MPGKVIAVDVSEGQTVTAGQRLMVLEAMKMEHALTAPFDGVIEGLAVSAGGQVQVEAVLCTVVPAGE' A
#
# COMPACT_ATOMS: atom_id res chain seq x y z
N MET A 1 9.50 1.06 12.12
CA MET A 1 10.71 0.37 11.62
C MET A 1 10.92 0.73 10.16
N PRO A 2 12.12 1.16 9.73
CA PRO A 2 12.38 1.34 8.31
C PRO A 2 12.24 0.00 7.59
N GLY A 3 11.57 0.01 6.44
CA GLY A 3 11.26 -1.19 5.67
C GLY A 3 11.60 -1.01 4.20
N LYS A 4 11.38 -2.06 3.42
CA LYS A 4 11.52 -2.05 1.97
C LYS A 4 10.22 -2.52 1.33
N VAL A 5 9.77 -1.83 0.29
CA VAL A 5 8.64 -2.29 -0.54
C VAL A 5 9.15 -3.41 -1.42
N ILE A 6 8.60 -4.60 -1.30
CA ILE A 6 9.01 -5.77 -2.11
C ILE A 6 8.00 -6.09 -3.21
N ALA A 7 6.74 -5.68 -3.06
CA ALA A 7 5.71 -5.78 -4.08
C ALA A 7 4.74 -4.60 -3.98
N VAL A 8 4.21 -4.17 -5.12
CA VAL A 8 3.10 -3.22 -5.24
C VAL A 8 2.12 -3.84 -6.21
N ASP A 9 0.91 -4.14 -5.75
CA ASP A 9 -0.11 -4.91 -6.49
C ASP A 9 -1.21 -4.02 -7.10
N VAL A 10 -1.13 -2.71 -6.86
CA VAL A 10 -2.12 -1.73 -7.29
C VAL A 10 -1.48 -0.56 -8.04
N SER A 11 -2.28 0.14 -8.82
CA SER A 11 -1.90 1.37 -9.51
C SER A 11 -2.76 2.56 -9.07
N GLU A 12 -2.28 3.79 -9.27
CA GLU A 12 -3.10 4.99 -9.06
C GLU A 12 -4.37 4.95 -9.93
N GLY A 13 -5.50 5.37 -9.35
CA GLY A 13 -6.82 5.31 -9.97
C GLY A 13 -7.49 3.93 -9.95
N GLN A 14 -6.83 2.89 -9.45
CA GLN A 14 -7.39 1.55 -9.38
C GLN A 14 -8.46 1.43 -8.28
N THR A 15 -9.59 0.79 -8.59
CA THR A 15 -10.58 0.37 -7.58
C THR A 15 -10.07 -0.84 -6.79
N VAL A 16 -10.27 -0.81 -5.48
CA VAL A 16 -9.89 -1.89 -4.55
C VAL A 16 -11.04 -2.27 -3.65
N THR A 17 -11.09 -3.53 -3.22
CA THR A 17 -12.07 -4.01 -2.23
C THR A 17 -11.44 -4.13 -0.85
N ALA A 18 -12.25 -4.06 0.21
CA ALA A 18 -11.81 -4.30 1.58
C ALA A 18 -11.04 -5.64 1.70
N GLY A 19 -9.87 -5.61 2.34
CA GLY A 19 -8.97 -6.75 2.47
C GLY A 19 -8.12 -7.07 1.22
N GLN A 20 -8.33 -6.39 0.09
CA GLN A 20 -7.47 -6.56 -1.09
C GLN A 20 -6.04 -6.13 -0.78
N ARG A 21 -5.07 -6.96 -1.13
CA ARG A 21 -3.65 -6.63 -0.96
C ARG A 21 -3.25 -5.46 -1.86
N LEU A 22 -2.59 -4.47 -1.26
CA LEU A 22 -2.11 -3.28 -1.95
C LEU A 22 -0.61 -3.38 -2.25
N MET A 23 0.16 -3.81 -1.25
CA MET A 23 1.61 -3.92 -1.32
C MET A 23 2.13 -4.84 -0.23
N VAL A 24 3.41 -5.22 -0.34
CA VAL A 24 4.12 -5.99 0.68
C VAL A 24 5.39 -5.25 1.08
N LEU A 25 5.60 -5.12 2.39
CA LEU A 25 6.79 -4.57 2.99
C LEU A 25 7.64 -5.67 3.60
N GLU A 26 8.95 -5.60 3.43
CA GLU A 26 9.93 -6.37 4.19
C GLU A 26 10.52 -5.48 5.29
N ALA A 27 10.47 -5.96 6.53
CA ALA A 27 11.16 -5.36 7.66
C ALA A 27 11.62 -6.47 8.60
N MET A 28 12.85 -6.38 9.13
CA MET A 28 13.35 -7.39 10.09
C MET A 28 13.30 -8.86 9.59
N LYS A 29 13.48 -9.09 8.29
CA LYS A 29 13.33 -10.42 7.63
C LYS A 29 11.91 -10.99 7.68
N MET A 30 10.92 -10.16 8.00
CA MET A 30 9.51 -10.52 7.96
C MET A 30 8.80 -9.72 6.86
N GLU A 31 7.87 -10.38 6.20
CA GLU A 31 6.99 -9.76 5.22
C GLU A 31 5.68 -9.33 5.87
N HIS A 32 5.23 -8.13 5.52
CA HIS A 32 4.01 -7.52 6.00
C HIS A 32 3.17 -7.08 4.81
N ALA A 33 2.05 -7.77 4.59
CA ALA A 33 1.06 -7.36 3.59
C ALA A 33 0.25 -6.18 4.12
N LEU A 34 0.18 -5.11 3.34
CA LEU A 34 -0.75 -4.01 3.57
C LEU A 34 -1.98 -4.23 2.69
N THR A 35 -3.15 -4.21 3.30
CA THR A 35 -4.44 -4.47 2.65
C THR A 35 -5.33 -3.23 2.72
N ALA A 36 -6.23 -3.08 1.75
CA ALA A 36 -7.23 -2.04 1.75
C ALA A 36 -8.12 -2.15 3.00
N PRO A 37 -8.30 -1.07 3.77
CA PRO A 37 -9.16 -1.10 4.97
C PRO A 37 -10.66 -1.15 4.62
N PHE A 38 -11.04 -0.71 3.42
CA PHE A 38 -12.42 -0.63 2.93
C PHE A 38 -12.44 -0.63 1.38
N ASP A 39 -13.63 -0.73 0.79
CA ASP A 39 -13.83 -0.57 -0.65
C ASP A 39 -13.56 0.87 -1.08
N GLY A 40 -12.76 1.06 -2.13
CA GLY A 40 -12.28 2.39 -2.49
C GLY A 40 -11.52 2.50 -3.80
N VAL A 41 -10.91 3.66 -4.00
CA VAL A 41 -10.02 3.96 -5.13
C VAL A 41 -8.67 4.41 -4.61
N ILE A 42 -7.58 3.99 -5.25
CA ILE A 42 -6.24 4.47 -4.95
C ILE A 42 -6.09 5.90 -5.49
N GLU A 43 -6.07 6.90 -4.61
CA GLU A 43 -5.92 8.31 -5.00
C GLU A 43 -4.44 8.73 -5.03
N GLY A 44 -3.58 8.06 -4.27
CA GLY A 44 -2.15 8.34 -4.28
C GLY A 44 -1.32 7.11 -3.93
N LEU A 45 -0.24 6.91 -4.67
CA LEU A 45 0.70 5.80 -4.48
C LEU A 45 2.14 6.33 -4.51
N ALA A 46 2.69 6.62 -3.33
CA ALA A 46 4.00 7.27 -3.19
C ALA A 46 5.17 6.27 -3.13
N VAL A 47 4.97 5.04 -3.61
CA VAL A 47 5.94 3.95 -3.47
C VAL A 47 6.12 3.14 -4.74
N SER A 48 7.27 2.50 -4.85
CA SER A 48 7.57 1.54 -5.92
C SER A 48 8.32 0.34 -5.34
N ALA A 49 8.17 -0.82 -5.98
CA ALA A 49 8.91 -2.01 -5.59
C ALA A 49 10.43 -1.74 -5.60
N GLY A 50 11.11 -2.21 -4.56
CA GLY A 50 12.52 -1.93 -4.29
C GLY A 50 12.78 -0.68 -3.43
N GLY A 51 11.79 0.21 -3.26
CA GLY A 51 11.93 1.46 -2.51
C GLY A 51 12.08 1.24 -1.00
N GLN A 52 12.91 2.06 -0.35
CA GLN A 52 12.99 2.13 1.11
C GLN A 52 11.90 3.03 1.67
N VAL A 53 11.31 2.62 2.80
CA VAL A 53 10.27 3.38 3.49
C VAL A 53 10.67 3.66 4.92
N GLN A 54 10.36 4.87 5.38
CA GLN A 54 10.57 5.27 6.77
C GLN A 54 9.34 4.97 7.60
N VAL A 55 9.53 4.99 8.92
CA VAL A 55 8.41 4.96 9.86
C VAL A 55 7.53 6.18 9.62
N GLU A 56 6.21 6.01 9.75
CA GLU A 56 5.21 7.08 9.55
C GLU A 56 5.12 7.66 8.12
N ALA A 57 5.86 7.11 7.15
CA ALA A 57 5.72 7.50 5.76
C ALA A 57 4.33 7.12 5.22
N VAL A 58 3.66 8.05 4.55
CA VAL A 58 2.44 7.78 3.80
C VAL A 58 2.81 7.01 2.54
N LEU A 59 2.28 5.79 2.38
CA LEU A 59 2.63 4.92 1.26
C LEU A 59 1.55 4.90 0.19
N CYS A 60 0.29 4.93 0.63
CA CYS A 60 -0.89 4.81 -0.22
C CYS A 60 -2.07 5.52 0.44
N THR A 61 -2.86 6.24 -0.35
CA THR A 61 -4.15 6.82 0.07
C THR A 61 -5.27 6.09 -0.63
N VAL A 62 -6.23 5.58 0.15
CA VAL A 62 -7.45 4.94 -0.35
C VAL A 62 -8.63 5.83 0.03
N VAL A 63 -9.42 6.25 -0.96
CA VAL A 63 -10.67 6.98 -0.73
C VAL A 63 -11.87 6.05 -0.91
N PRO A 64 -12.91 6.15 -0.06
CA PRO A 64 -14.13 5.36 -0.22
C PRO A 64 -14.74 5.52 -1.62
N ALA A 65 -15.18 4.41 -2.20
CA ALA A 65 -15.89 4.42 -3.47
C ALA A 65 -17.33 4.89 -3.25
N GLY A 66 -17.52 6.20 -3.04
CA GLY A 66 -18.83 6.82 -2.88
C GLY A 66 -18.85 7.97 -1.89
N GLU A 67 -18.78 9.19 -2.42
CA GLU A 67 -19.59 10.33 -1.98
C GLU A 67 -20.24 10.95 -3.23
#